data_AF-I8VZA8-F1
#
_entry.id   AF-I8VZA8-F1
#
_cell.length_a   1.000
_cell.length_b   1.000
_cell.length_c   1.000
_cell.angle_alpha   90.00
_cell.angle_beta   90.00
_cell.angle_gamma   90.00
#
_symmetry.space_group_name_H-M   'P 1'
#
loop_
_entity.id
_entity.type
_entity.pdbx_description
1 polymer ?
#
loop_
_entity_poly.entity_id
_entity_poly.type
_entity_poly.pdbx_seq_one_letter_code
_entity_poly.pdbx_strand_id
1 'polypeptide(L)'
;MPDLSGHKFGRWLVLHKDLDRLDHKGIKSYYICQCDCGSIHSVSAYGLRNGTSKSCGCKTKDRITKYNYRHGLSRTDIYRIFRCMKERCYSPKHSSYKNYGGRGIGICEEWKNNPESFVNWALNSGYQKGLTIDRKDVNGNYSPENCKWATRKEQVRNRTNTVYIHIDGNRYSLSEFCEKHNLSYGAAWQNFRRNNRNEELLIKYLLRKCNSV
;
A
#
# COMPACT_ATOMS: atom_id res chain seq x y z
N MET A 1 32.54 19.82 42.38
CA MET A 1 31.15 19.75 41.86
C MET A 1 30.33 18.88 42.80
N PRO A 2 29.07 19.25 43.10
CA PRO A 2 28.19 18.43 43.93
C PRO A 2 27.95 17.06 43.29
N ASP A 3 27.84 16.05 44.13
CA ASP A 3 27.45 14.71 43.71
C ASP A 3 26.00 14.73 43.19
N LEU A 4 25.77 14.07 42.05
CA LEU A 4 24.46 14.00 41.43
C LEU A 4 23.73 12.69 41.74
N SER A 5 24.38 11.75 42.43
CA SER A 5 23.79 10.45 42.79
C SER A 5 22.46 10.61 43.53
N GLY A 6 21.49 9.74 43.22
CA GLY A 6 20.13 9.80 43.76
C GLY A 6 19.20 10.85 43.14
N HIS A 7 19.72 11.80 42.35
CA HIS A 7 18.89 12.84 41.74
C HIS A 7 18.25 12.37 40.43
N LYS A 8 17.09 12.97 40.10
CA LYS A 8 16.42 12.74 38.82
C LYS A 8 16.59 13.92 37.85
N PHE A 9 16.86 13.60 36.59
CA PHE A 9 16.96 14.56 35.48
C PHE A 9 16.16 14.06 34.28
N GLY A 10 14.97 14.63 34.05
CA GLY A 10 14.03 14.07 33.08
C GLY A 10 13.65 12.63 33.46
N ARG A 11 13.93 11.67 32.58
CA ARG A 11 13.70 10.22 32.81
C ARG A 11 14.89 9.49 33.40
N TRP A 12 15.98 10.20 33.70
CA TRP A 12 17.17 9.61 34.30
C TRP A 12 17.09 9.65 35.82
N LEU A 13 17.30 8.50 36.45
CA LEU A 13 17.73 8.38 37.84
C LEU A 13 19.24 8.18 37.87
N VAL A 14 19.97 9.08 38.53
CA VAL A 14 21.43 8.97 38.67
C VAL A 14 21.75 7.93 39.75
N LEU A 15 22.43 6.86 39.40
CA LEU A 15 22.79 5.79 40.34
C LEU A 15 24.09 6.12 41.08
N HIS A 16 25.17 6.31 40.34
CA HIS A 16 26.49 6.64 40.89
C HIS A 16 27.40 7.26 39.83
N LYS A 17 28.56 7.78 40.24
CA LYS A 17 29.61 8.22 39.30
C LYS A 17 30.12 7.05 38.46
N ASP A 18 30.36 7.32 37.19
CA ASP A 18 31.08 6.42 36.30
C ASP A 18 32.59 6.70 36.48
N LEU A 19 33.27 5.80 37.20
CA LEU A 19 34.68 5.98 37.54
C LEU A 19 35.64 5.52 36.43
N ASP A 20 35.11 4.79 35.45
CA ASP A 20 35.86 4.21 34.33
C ASP A 20 35.87 5.14 33.12
N ARG A 21 34.96 6.11 33.07
CA ARG A 21 34.85 7.07 31.98
C ARG A 21 35.40 8.44 32.33
N LEU A 22 36.39 8.87 31.55
CA LEU A 22 36.93 10.22 31.55
C LEU A 22 36.31 11.05 30.43
N ASP A 23 36.20 12.36 30.66
CA ASP A 23 35.93 13.31 29.57
C ASP A 23 37.21 13.69 28.81
N HIS A 24 37.06 14.55 27.81
CA HIS A 24 38.14 15.05 26.97
C HIS A 24 39.23 15.83 27.74
N LYS A 25 38.96 16.24 28.99
CA LYS A 25 39.94 16.88 29.88
C LYS A 25 40.52 15.90 30.89
N GLY A 26 40.24 14.61 30.76
CA GLY A 26 40.70 13.58 31.69
C GLY A 26 39.94 13.58 33.02
N ILE A 27 38.76 14.21 33.10
CA ILE A 27 38.00 14.35 34.36
C ILE A 27 36.87 13.32 34.41
N LYS A 28 36.66 12.70 35.58
CA LYS A 28 35.53 11.80 35.87
C LYS A 28 34.22 12.60 36.01
N SER A 29 33.67 13.02 34.87
CA SER A 29 32.47 13.88 34.78
C SER A 29 31.23 13.15 34.25
N TYR A 30 31.23 11.82 34.25
CA TYR A 30 30.11 10.98 33.85
C TYR A 30 29.47 10.26 35.03
N TYR A 31 28.19 9.92 34.87
CA TYR A 31 27.40 9.17 35.84
C TYR A 31 26.70 8.01 35.16
N ILE A 32 26.61 6.88 35.86
CA ILE A 32 25.73 5.77 35.50
C ILE A 32 24.31 6.16 35.89
N CYS A 33 23.42 6.17 34.90
CA CYS A 33 22.02 6.55 35.07
C CYS A 33 21.09 5.44 34.56
N GLN A 34 20.02 5.18 35.30
CA GLN A 34 18.93 4.32 34.86
C GLN A 34 17.82 5.19 34.27
N CYS A 35 17.38 4.87 33.05
CA CYS A 35 16.21 5.49 32.45
C CYS A 35 14.93 4.87 33.03
N ASP A 36 13.81 5.60 33.03
CA ASP A 36 12.50 5.04 33.40
C ASP A 36 12.13 3.76 32.60
N CYS A 37 12.66 3.57 31.39
CA CYS A 37 12.43 2.34 30.62
C CYS A 37 13.35 1.18 31.03
N GLY A 38 14.11 1.32 32.12
CA GLY A 38 14.99 0.30 32.69
C GLY A 38 16.42 0.26 32.14
N SER A 39 16.71 0.92 31.01
CA SER A 39 18.04 0.91 30.40
C SER A 39 19.06 1.72 31.20
N ILE A 40 20.29 1.20 31.34
CA ILE A 40 21.39 1.85 32.06
C ILE A 40 22.36 2.47 31.05
N HIS A 41 22.75 3.73 31.27
CA HIS A 41 23.67 4.46 30.40
C HIS A 41 24.64 5.33 31.20
N SER A 42 25.84 5.50 30.66
CA SER A 42 26.80 6.51 31.12
C SER A 42 26.50 7.87 30.49
N VAL A 43 26.13 8.85 31.31
CA VAL A 43 25.63 10.18 30.89
C VAL A 43 26.51 11.27 31.50
N SER A 44 26.84 12.30 30.71
CA SER A 44 27.67 13.40 31.20
C SER A 44 26.93 14.26 32.22
N ALA A 45 27.64 14.69 33.28
CA ALA A 45 27.12 15.58 34.31
C ALA A 45 26.66 16.93 33.73
N TYR A 46 27.34 17.41 32.68
CA TYR A 46 26.92 18.59 31.92
C TYR A 46 25.56 18.36 31.26
N GLY A 47 25.39 17.23 30.56
CA GLY A 47 24.15 16.90 29.85
C GLY A 47 22.94 16.69 30.76
N LEU A 48 23.16 16.19 31.98
CA LEU A 48 22.13 16.07 33.01
C LEU A 48 21.67 17.45 33.49
N ARG A 49 22.61 18.34 33.82
CA ARG A 49 22.31 19.66 34.41
C ARG A 49 21.75 20.67 33.41
N ASN A 50 22.29 20.73 32.19
CA ASN A 50 21.83 21.67 31.17
C ASN A 50 20.56 21.17 30.43
N GLY A 51 20.15 19.93 30.70
CA GLY A 51 18.98 19.32 30.08
C GLY A 51 19.17 18.86 28.63
N THR A 52 20.39 18.75 28.09
CA THR A 52 20.59 18.15 26.75
C THR A 52 20.43 16.63 26.76
N SER A 53 20.56 15.97 27.91
CA SER A 53 20.24 14.55 28.10
C SER A 53 19.06 14.38 29.07
N LYS A 54 17.89 14.06 28.52
CA LYS A 54 16.64 13.90 29.30
C LYS A 54 16.11 12.45 29.36
N SER A 55 16.63 11.55 28.51
CA SER A 55 16.28 10.12 28.47
C SER A 55 17.25 9.35 27.58
N CYS A 56 17.17 8.01 27.58
CA CYS A 56 17.95 7.15 26.68
C CYS A 56 17.49 7.17 25.21
N GLY A 57 16.49 7.99 24.86
CA GLY A 57 15.85 8.00 23.53
C GLY A 57 14.68 7.02 23.39
N CYS A 58 14.32 6.28 24.45
CA CYS A 58 13.15 5.39 24.47
C CYS A 58 11.85 6.11 24.08
N LYS A 59 11.67 7.38 24.45
CA LYS A 59 10.50 8.19 24.05
C LYS A 59 10.33 8.30 22.53
N THR A 60 11.45 8.38 21.79
CA THR A 60 11.41 8.41 20.32
C THR A 60 11.00 7.04 19.78
N LYS A 61 11.49 5.95 20.39
CA LYS A 61 11.04 4.59 20.05
C LYS A 61 9.55 4.41 20.35
N ASP A 62 9.08 4.81 21.53
CA ASP A 62 7.66 4.75 21.96
C ASP A 62 6.74 5.58 21.06
N ARG A 63 7.21 6.75 20.60
CA ARG A 63 6.46 7.59 19.65
C ARG A 63 6.44 6.94 18.27
N ILE A 64 7.58 6.51 17.74
CA ILE A 64 7.70 5.85 16.44
C ILE A 64 6.83 4.59 16.42
N THR A 65 6.88 3.77 17.46
CA THR A 65 6.04 2.60 17.59
C THR A 65 4.57 2.99 17.62
N LYS A 66 4.12 3.90 18.50
CA LYS A 66 2.70 4.30 18.61
C LYS A 66 2.10 4.85 17.31
N TYR A 67 2.88 5.55 16.48
CA TYR A 67 2.43 6.04 15.17
C TYR A 67 2.58 5.00 14.04
N ASN A 68 3.56 4.09 14.10
CA ASN A 68 3.69 2.97 13.16
C ASN A 68 2.75 1.79 13.48
N TYR A 69 2.15 1.78 14.67
CA TYR A 69 1.25 0.74 15.19
C TYR A 69 -0.21 0.83 14.70
N ARG A 70 -0.55 1.69 13.74
CA ARG A 70 -1.93 1.70 13.22
C ARG A 70 -2.31 0.45 12.41
N HIS A 71 -1.35 -0.44 12.11
CA HIS A 71 -1.60 -1.79 11.59
C HIS A 71 -0.31 -2.62 11.40
N GLY A 72 0.91 -2.07 11.51
CA GLY A 72 2.16 -2.80 11.16
C GLY A 72 2.34 -3.08 9.65
N LEU A 73 1.30 -2.84 8.85
CA LEU A 73 1.22 -3.14 7.42
C LEU A 73 1.79 -2.05 6.50
N SER A 74 2.32 -0.94 7.03
CA SER A 74 2.66 0.27 6.27
C SER A 74 3.68 0.05 5.14
N ARG A 75 4.46 -1.04 5.21
CA ARG A 75 5.46 -1.44 4.21
C ARG A 75 5.03 -2.63 3.35
N THR A 76 3.76 -3.05 3.43
CA THR A 76 3.24 -4.19 2.66
C THR A 76 2.67 -3.73 1.32
N ASP A 77 2.80 -4.59 0.30
CA ASP A 77 2.20 -4.35 -1.01
C ASP A 77 0.67 -4.22 -0.93
N ILE A 78 0.01 -4.99 -0.04
CA ILE A 78 -1.44 -4.94 0.20
C ILE A 78 -1.88 -3.58 0.74
N TYR A 79 -1.18 -3.02 1.72
CA TYR A 79 -1.52 -1.71 2.25
C TYR A 79 -1.33 -0.60 1.21
N ARG A 80 -0.29 -0.71 0.37
CA ARG A 80 -0.12 0.21 -0.77
C ARG A 80 -1.31 0.12 -1.73
N ILE A 81 -1.80 -1.09 -2.02
CA ILE A 81 -2.99 -1.31 -2.86
C ILE A 81 -4.22 -0.65 -2.25
N PHE A 82 -4.46 -0.85 -0.94
CA PHE A 82 -5.56 -0.21 -0.21
C PHE A 82 -5.50 1.33 -0.30
N ARG A 83 -4.34 1.91 0.00
CA ARG A 83 -4.15 3.37 -0.07
C ARG A 83 -4.43 3.90 -1.46
N CYS A 84 -3.87 3.27 -2.50
CA CYS A 84 -4.11 3.67 -3.88
C CYS A 84 -5.59 3.47 -4.29
N MET A 85 -6.26 2.42 -3.82
CA MET A 85 -7.71 2.24 -4.00
C MET A 85 -8.49 3.40 -3.38
N LYS A 86 -8.18 3.77 -2.13
CA LYS A 86 -8.83 4.89 -1.40
C LYS A 86 -8.60 6.24 -2.07
N GLU A 87 -7.38 6.51 -2.52
CA GLU A 87 -7.05 7.76 -3.24
C GLU A 87 -7.83 7.89 -4.55
N ARG A 88 -7.95 6.80 -5.33
CA ARG A 88 -8.75 6.79 -6.57
C ARG A 88 -10.23 7.14 -6.31
N CYS A 89 -10.80 6.66 -5.21
CA CYS A 89 -12.20 6.89 -4.86
C CYS A 89 -12.48 8.25 -4.23
N TYR A 90 -11.56 8.81 -3.45
CA TYR A 90 -11.89 9.94 -2.55
C TYR A 90 -10.94 11.13 -2.62
N SER A 91 -9.90 11.10 -3.46
CA SER A 91 -8.99 12.24 -3.64
C SER A 91 -9.22 12.91 -5.00
N PRO A 92 -9.91 14.06 -5.07
CA PRO A 92 -10.10 14.81 -6.32
C PRO A 92 -8.81 15.20 -7.04
N LYS A 93 -7.70 15.29 -6.30
CA LYS A 93 -6.36 15.59 -6.83
C LYS A 93 -5.69 14.39 -7.51
N HIS A 94 -6.18 13.17 -7.26
CA HIS A 94 -5.60 11.97 -7.84
C HIS A 94 -5.95 11.88 -9.33
N SER A 95 -4.96 11.60 -10.20
CA SER A 95 -5.12 11.62 -11.66
C SER A 95 -6.25 10.71 -12.18
N SER A 96 -6.45 9.57 -11.52
CA SER A 96 -7.53 8.63 -11.85
C SER A 96 -8.89 8.98 -11.23
N TYR A 97 -9.02 9.98 -10.36
CA TYR A 97 -10.27 10.26 -9.62
C TYR A 97 -11.50 10.36 -10.52
N LYS A 98 -11.37 11.07 -11.65
CA LYS A 98 -12.42 11.23 -12.66
C LYS A 98 -13.01 9.90 -13.17
N ASN A 99 -12.23 8.82 -13.15
CA ASN A 99 -12.64 7.49 -13.61
C ASN A 99 -13.17 6.59 -12.48
N TYR A 100 -13.10 7.04 -11.23
CA TYR A 100 -13.52 6.31 -10.03
C TYR A 100 -14.43 7.21 -9.18
N GLY A 101 -13.88 7.94 -8.21
CA GLY A 101 -14.67 8.80 -7.32
C GLY A 101 -15.56 9.80 -8.06
N GLY A 102 -15.07 10.39 -9.15
CA GLY A 102 -15.84 11.29 -10.02
C GLY A 102 -17.05 10.65 -10.71
N ARG A 103 -17.15 9.31 -10.70
CA ARG A 103 -18.30 8.53 -11.20
C ARG A 103 -19.19 7.99 -10.08
N GLY A 104 -18.91 8.31 -8.82
CA GLY A 104 -19.62 7.76 -7.67
C GLY A 104 -19.11 6.41 -7.17
N ILE A 105 -17.97 5.93 -7.67
CA ILE A 105 -17.37 4.66 -7.21
C ILE A 105 -16.70 4.87 -5.85
N GLY A 106 -17.18 4.14 -4.85
CA GLY A 106 -16.64 4.11 -3.49
C GLY A 106 -16.03 2.77 -3.09
N ILE A 107 -15.66 2.71 -1.82
CA ILE A 107 -15.24 1.51 -1.09
C ILE A 107 -16.35 1.19 -0.09
N CYS A 108 -16.67 -0.10 0.11
CA CYS A 108 -17.64 -0.52 1.13
C CYS A 108 -17.24 -0.01 2.52
N GLU A 109 -18.23 0.24 3.37
CA GLU A 109 -18.00 0.82 4.71
C GLU A 109 -17.10 -0.07 5.58
N GLU A 110 -17.17 -1.40 5.39
CA GLU A 110 -16.30 -2.37 6.06
C GLU A 110 -14.81 -2.11 5.82
N TRP A 111 -14.41 -1.69 4.61
CA TRP A 111 -12.99 -1.47 4.29
C TRP A 111 -12.58 -0.01 4.38
N LYS A 112 -13.49 0.91 4.04
CA LYS A 112 -13.21 2.33 3.80
C LYS A 112 -12.35 2.98 4.87
N ASN A 113 -12.65 2.70 6.14
CA ASN A 113 -11.91 3.22 7.29
C ASN A 113 -11.26 2.14 8.16
N ASN A 114 -11.23 0.89 7.67
CA ASN A 114 -10.63 -0.24 8.36
C ASN A 114 -9.71 -1.01 7.38
N PRO A 115 -8.42 -0.60 7.29
CA PRO A 115 -7.46 -1.27 6.41
C PRO A 115 -7.19 -2.73 6.81
N GLU A 116 -7.41 -3.11 8.07
CA GLU A 116 -7.21 -4.48 8.56
C GLU A 116 -8.26 -5.42 7.97
N SER A 117 -9.54 -5.02 7.92
CA SER A 117 -10.59 -5.78 7.23
C SER A 117 -10.25 -6.02 5.76
N PHE A 118 -9.76 -4.99 5.06
CA PHE A 118 -9.32 -5.16 3.67
C PHE A 118 -8.15 -6.15 3.55
N VAL A 119 -7.16 -6.07 4.44
CA VAL A 119 -5.99 -6.96 4.41
C VAL A 119 -6.39 -8.40 4.74
N ASN A 120 -7.26 -8.60 5.73
CA ASN A 120 -7.79 -9.92 6.06
C ASN A 120 -8.55 -10.52 4.88
N TRP A 121 -9.42 -9.73 4.23
CA TRP A 121 -10.07 -10.18 3.00
C TRP A 121 -9.03 -10.51 1.91
N ALA A 122 -8.03 -9.66 1.70
CA ALA A 122 -7.00 -9.87 0.67
C ALA A 122 -6.27 -11.20 0.85
N LEU A 123 -5.82 -11.50 2.07
CA LEU A 123 -5.12 -12.74 2.41
C LEU A 123 -6.00 -13.97 2.24
N ASN A 124 -7.29 -13.88 2.58
CA ASN A 124 -8.25 -14.99 2.46
C ASN A 124 -8.86 -15.15 1.06
N SER A 125 -8.71 -14.15 0.17
CA SER A 125 -9.29 -14.14 -1.19
C SER A 125 -8.27 -14.46 -2.29
N GLY A 126 -7.10 -14.97 -1.94
CA GLY A 126 -6.09 -15.43 -2.90
C GLY A 126 -5.16 -14.32 -3.41
N TYR A 127 -4.92 -13.27 -2.62
CA TYR A 127 -3.88 -12.29 -2.95
C TYR A 127 -2.51 -12.98 -3.14
N GLN A 128 -1.82 -12.61 -4.21
CA GLN A 128 -0.43 -12.97 -4.46
C GLN A 128 0.37 -11.73 -4.86
N LYS A 129 1.67 -11.76 -4.55
CA LYS A 129 2.57 -10.67 -4.92
C LYS A 129 2.58 -10.49 -6.44
N GLY A 130 2.42 -9.24 -6.90
CA GLY A 130 2.34 -8.89 -8.32
C GLY A 130 0.92 -8.75 -8.87
N LEU A 131 -0.09 -9.25 -8.14
CA LEU A 131 -1.50 -9.01 -8.49
C LEU A 131 -1.93 -7.59 -8.10
N THR A 132 -2.95 -7.10 -8.82
CA THR A 132 -3.63 -5.83 -8.57
C THR A 132 -5.09 -6.08 -8.23
N ILE A 133 -5.70 -5.14 -7.50
CA ILE A 133 -7.13 -5.21 -7.22
C ILE A 133 -7.92 -4.67 -8.41
N ASP A 134 -8.87 -5.48 -8.88
CA ASP A 134 -9.81 -5.13 -9.94
C ASP A 134 -11.26 -5.39 -9.49
N ARG A 135 -12.23 -4.82 -10.22
CA ARG A 135 -13.66 -4.97 -9.92
C ARG A 135 -14.35 -5.77 -11.02
N LYS A 136 -15.09 -6.82 -10.68
CA LYS A 136 -15.83 -7.69 -11.61
C LYS A 136 -16.83 -6.87 -12.42
N ASP A 137 -17.64 -6.06 -11.74
CA ASP A 137 -18.41 -4.97 -12.32
C ASP A 137 -17.60 -3.66 -12.21
N VAL A 138 -17.19 -3.14 -13.37
CA VAL A 138 -16.42 -1.90 -13.52
C VAL A 138 -17.15 -0.65 -13.01
N ASN A 139 -18.48 -0.72 -12.92
CA ASN A 139 -19.33 0.36 -12.42
C ASN A 139 -19.62 0.23 -10.92
N GLY A 140 -19.55 -0.98 -10.36
CA GLY A 140 -19.78 -1.23 -8.94
C GLY A 140 -18.67 -0.73 -8.01
N ASN A 141 -18.95 -0.70 -6.71
CA ASN A 141 -18.01 -0.28 -5.67
C ASN A 141 -16.91 -1.31 -5.41
N TYR A 142 -15.85 -0.93 -4.70
CA TYR A 142 -14.92 -1.89 -4.13
C TYR A 142 -15.56 -2.57 -2.91
N SER A 143 -15.85 -3.87 -3.03
CA SER A 143 -16.36 -4.72 -1.95
C SER A 143 -15.85 -6.16 -2.11
N PRO A 144 -15.98 -7.05 -1.09
CA PRO A 144 -15.60 -8.45 -1.21
C PRO A 144 -16.23 -9.16 -2.41
N GLU A 145 -17.49 -8.85 -2.71
CA GLU A 145 -18.29 -9.49 -3.75
C GLU A 145 -17.89 -9.01 -5.14
N ASN A 146 -17.59 -7.72 -5.26
CA ASN A 146 -17.26 -7.09 -6.54
C ASN A 146 -15.76 -7.07 -6.82
N CYS A 147 -14.87 -7.32 -5.85
CA CYS A 147 -13.43 -7.31 -6.09
C CYS A 147 -12.89 -8.68 -6.51
N LYS A 148 -11.81 -8.66 -7.28
CA LYS A 148 -10.98 -9.82 -7.61
C LYS A 148 -9.52 -9.42 -7.70
N TRP A 149 -8.63 -10.38 -7.46
CA TRP A 149 -7.22 -10.21 -7.80
C TRP A 149 -7.00 -10.50 -9.28
N ALA A 150 -6.29 -9.60 -9.95
CA ALA A 150 -6.06 -9.66 -11.37
C ALA A 150 -4.61 -9.32 -11.69
N THR A 151 -4.10 -9.87 -12.78
CA THR A 151 -2.88 -9.40 -13.42
C THR A 151 -3.14 -8.05 -14.11
N ARG A 152 -2.07 -7.31 -14.40
CA ARG A 152 -2.17 -6.07 -15.18
C ARG A 152 -2.85 -6.30 -16.53
N LYS A 153 -2.62 -7.45 -17.17
CA LYS A 153 -3.19 -7.81 -18.47
C LYS A 153 -4.72 -7.97 -18.36
N GLU A 154 -5.19 -8.69 -17.34
CA GLU A 154 -6.62 -8.85 -17.07
C GLU A 154 -7.29 -7.52 -16.72
N GLN A 155 -6.65 -6.68 -15.90
CA GLN A 155 -7.20 -5.37 -15.55
C GLN A 155 -7.32 -4.44 -16.77
N VAL A 156 -6.41 -4.54 -17.75
CA VAL A 156 -6.51 -3.80 -19.01
C VAL A 156 -7.71 -4.26 -19.83
N ARG A 157 -7.99 -5.57 -19.86
CA ARG A 157 -9.16 -6.14 -20.54
C ARG A 157 -10.48 -5.73 -19.88
N ASN A 158 -10.47 -5.35 -18.61
CA ASN A 158 -11.67 -4.95 -17.88
C ASN A 158 -11.95 -3.44 -17.90
N ARG A 159 -11.33 -2.69 -18.82
CA ARG A 159 -11.59 -1.25 -18.98
C ARG A 159 -12.92 -1.00 -19.68
N THR A 160 -13.54 0.14 -19.40
CA THR A 160 -14.83 0.55 -20.00
C THR A 160 -14.77 0.74 -21.52
N ASN A 161 -13.58 0.98 -22.07
CA ASN A 161 -13.36 1.14 -23.50
C ASN A 161 -12.92 -0.16 -24.20
N THR A 162 -13.02 -1.30 -23.52
CA THR A 162 -12.71 -2.61 -24.12
C THR A 162 -13.83 -3.02 -25.06
N VAL A 163 -13.46 -3.44 -26.27
CA VAL A 163 -14.40 -4.05 -27.21
C VAL A 163 -14.62 -5.50 -26.80
N TYR A 164 -15.87 -5.84 -26.52
CA TYR A 164 -16.32 -7.20 -26.29
C TYR A 164 -17.05 -7.72 -27.50
N ILE A 165 -16.95 -9.03 -27.72
CA ILE A 165 -17.66 -9.78 -28.75
C ILE A 165 -18.32 -11.00 -28.12
N HIS A 166 -19.48 -11.39 -28.66
CA HIS A 166 -20.24 -12.56 -28.20
C HIS A 166 -20.24 -13.63 -29.28
N ILE A 167 -19.59 -14.77 -29.01
CA ILE A 167 -19.46 -15.90 -29.94
C ILE A 167 -19.82 -17.17 -29.18
N ASP A 168 -20.76 -17.96 -29.72
CA ASP A 168 -21.22 -19.23 -29.15
C ASP A 168 -21.59 -19.14 -27.66
N GLY A 169 -22.34 -18.09 -27.29
CA GLY A 169 -22.78 -17.84 -25.91
C GLY A 169 -21.68 -17.36 -24.95
N ASN A 170 -20.44 -17.21 -25.42
CA ASN A 170 -19.31 -16.75 -24.63
C ASN A 170 -18.98 -15.28 -24.92
N ARG A 171 -18.65 -14.51 -23.86
CA ARG A 171 -18.19 -13.13 -23.99
C ARG A 171 -16.66 -13.07 -23.93
N TYR A 172 -16.04 -12.56 -25.00
CA TYR A 172 -14.59 -12.36 -25.07
C TYR A 172 -14.27 -10.88 -25.24
N SER A 173 -13.17 -10.41 -24.64
CA SER A 173 -12.56 -9.18 -25.15
C SER A 173 -11.95 -9.46 -26.53
N LEU A 174 -11.95 -8.47 -27.44
CA LEU A 174 -11.37 -8.66 -28.78
C LEU A 174 -9.90 -9.12 -28.72
N SER A 175 -9.13 -8.56 -27.78
CA SER A 175 -7.72 -8.95 -27.56
C SER A 175 -7.58 -10.38 -27.06
N GLU A 176 -8.47 -10.84 -26.18
CA GLU A 176 -8.48 -12.21 -25.67
C GLU A 176 -8.84 -13.21 -26.77
N PHE A 177 -9.85 -12.91 -27.58
CA PHE A 177 -10.22 -13.76 -28.71
C PHE A 177 -9.06 -13.86 -29.71
N CYS A 178 -8.44 -12.73 -30.06
CA CYS A 178 -7.30 -12.73 -30.97
C CYS A 178 -6.13 -13.55 -30.43
N GLU A 179 -5.81 -13.44 -29.14
CA GLU A 179 -4.74 -14.23 -28.52
C GLU A 179 -5.07 -15.74 -28.54
N LYS A 180 -6.29 -16.12 -28.13
CA LYS A 180 -6.72 -17.52 -28.04
C LYS A 180 -6.67 -18.24 -29.40
N HIS A 181 -6.93 -17.51 -30.48
CA HIS A 181 -6.98 -18.05 -31.84
C HIS A 181 -5.76 -17.65 -32.70
N ASN A 182 -4.70 -17.13 -32.07
CA ASN A 182 -3.47 -16.69 -32.73
C ASN A 182 -3.69 -15.72 -33.91
N LEU A 183 -4.66 -14.80 -33.76
CA LEU A 183 -5.00 -13.78 -34.74
C LEU A 183 -4.34 -12.44 -34.42
N SER A 184 -4.10 -11.64 -35.47
CA SER A 184 -3.61 -10.27 -35.30
C SER A 184 -4.69 -9.34 -34.76
N TYR A 185 -4.53 -8.88 -33.52
CA TYR A 185 -5.39 -7.85 -32.92
C TYR A 185 -5.42 -6.56 -33.76
N GLY A 186 -4.27 -6.14 -34.31
CA GLY A 186 -4.18 -4.94 -35.14
C GLY A 186 -5.04 -5.04 -36.41
N ALA A 187 -5.03 -6.20 -37.06
CA ALA A 187 -5.86 -6.45 -38.25
C ALA A 187 -7.36 -6.48 -37.89
N ALA A 188 -7.73 -7.15 -36.80
CA ALA A 188 -9.11 -7.18 -36.31
C ALA A 188 -9.62 -5.78 -35.94
N TRP A 189 -8.80 -4.98 -35.24
CA TRP A 189 -9.13 -3.60 -34.89
C TRP A 189 -9.31 -2.70 -36.11
N GLN A 190 -8.42 -2.81 -37.11
CA GLN A 190 -8.57 -2.05 -38.36
C GLN A 190 -9.85 -2.42 -39.10
N ASN A 191 -10.19 -3.71 -39.16
CA ASN A 191 -11.46 -4.17 -39.74
C ASN A 191 -12.65 -3.58 -38.98
N PHE A 192 -12.67 -3.69 -37.65
CA PHE A 192 -13.73 -3.13 -36.82
C PHE A 192 -13.92 -1.63 -37.05
N ARG A 193 -12.82 -0.88 -37.12
CA ARG A 193 -12.86 0.56 -37.37
C ARG A 193 -13.38 0.91 -38.77
N ARG A 194 -12.95 0.19 -39.81
CA ARG A 194 -13.40 0.41 -41.21
C ARG A 194 -14.88 0.10 -41.40
N ASN A 195 -15.39 -0.88 -40.65
CA ASN A 195 -16.79 -1.28 -40.68
C ASN A 195 -17.64 -0.54 -39.64
N ASN A 196 -17.32 0.73 -39.36
CA ASN A 196 -18.08 1.60 -38.46
C ASN A 196 -18.37 0.98 -37.08
N ARG A 197 -17.44 0.17 -36.55
CA ARG A 197 -17.57 -0.54 -35.27
C ARG A 197 -18.78 -1.48 -35.19
N ASN A 198 -19.16 -2.09 -36.31
CA ASN A 198 -20.19 -3.10 -36.35
C ASN A 198 -19.68 -4.44 -35.79
N GLU A 199 -20.29 -4.93 -34.71
CA GLU A 199 -19.91 -6.18 -34.02
C GLU A 199 -20.13 -7.41 -34.90
N GLU A 200 -21.25 -7.49 -35.63
CA GLU A 200 -21.58 -8.64 -36.48
C GLU A 200 -20.57 -8.82 -37.62
N LEU A 201 -20.17 -7.72 -38.28
CA LEU A 201 -19.16 -7.74 -39.34
C LEU A 201 -17.78 -8.13 -38.80
N LEU A 202 -17.44 -7.68 -37.58
CA LEU A 202 -16.22 -8.08 -36.91
C LEU A 202 -16.21 -9.58 -36.59
N ILE A 203 -17.31 -10.12 -36.06
CA ILE A 203 -17.43 -11.55 -35.78
C ILE A 203 -17.28 -12.37 -37.06
N LYS A 204 -17.98 -11.99 -38.15
CA LYS A 204 -17.84 -12.64 -39.47
C LYS A 204 -16.39 -12.64 -39.96
N TYR A 205 -15.69 -11.52 -39.82
CA TYR A 205 -14.27 -11.41 -40.17
C TYR A 205 -13.39 -12.36 -39.34
N LEU A 206 -13.60 -12.40 -38.02
CA LEU A 206 -12.82 -13.22 -37.08
C LEU A 206 -13.01 -14.72 -37.35
N LEU A 207 -14.26 -15.17 -37.49
CA LEU A 207 -14.56 -16.58 -37.76
C LEU A 207 -13.99 -17.04 -39.11
N ARG A 208 -14.07 -16.21 -40.15
CA ARG A 208 -13.43 -16.50 -41.44
C ARG A 208 -11.91 -16.66 -41.30
N LYS A 209 -11.27 -15.84 -40.46
CA LYS A 209 -9.82 -15.92 -40.21
C LYS A 209 -9.44 -17.17 -39.43
N CYS A 210 -10.23 -17.59 -38.43
CA CYS A 210 -10.01 -18.84 -37.72
C CYS A 210 -10.04 -20.06 -38.66
N ASN A 211 -10.94 -20.06 -39.65
CA ASN A 211 -11.06 -21.16 -40.63
C ASN A 211 -9.96 -21.14 -41.72
N SER A 212 -9.10 -20.13 -41.73
CA SER A 212 -8.00 -19.97 -42.71
C SER A 212 -6.61 -20.23 -42.10
N VAL A 213 -6.56 -20.60 -40.81
CA VAL A 213 -5.35 -20.94 -40.03
C VAL A 213 -5.35 -22.45 -39.82
#